data_AF-A0A9D3NBW9-F1
#
_entry.id   AF-A0A9D3NBW9-F1
#
_cell.length_a   1.000
_cell.length_b   1.000
_cell.length_c   1.000
_cell.angle_alpha   90.00
_cell.angle_beta   90.00
_cell.angle_gamma   90.00
#
_symmetry.space_group_name_H-M   'P 1'
#
loop_
_entity.id
_entity.type
_entity.pdbx_description
1 polymer ?
#
loop_
_entity_poly.entity_id
_entity_poly.type
_entity_poly.pdbx_seq_one_letter_code
_entity_poly.pdbx_strand_id
1 'polypeptide(L)'
;MFRNGHYSASDMLLKCPSSTLYDLTGVCVLEMGPVPLSLLLSVLFLLCVTPALSSGEDDYTWPQRKMPLVIDRRTVRLSVSSFSAERRSELNSTCGIECQREFPEPSLEALQEMLSYETMYENGTRTLTSVTLQELEVTPENTSSSSTSRRKREVYGPDTRFTISDKQYSMKYPFSTAVKLSTGCTGVLVSPKHVLTAAHCIHDGTDYIKGAEKLSVGVLRDKKKGGKKRRGKGRKEEGEAEKVDTENTEIGGKKRERKYKGRKSRSRRSAASGKPTFRWTRVKKTQIPKGWFKGVSDSAEADYDYAVLELKKAQKVQHMELGIIRSVRKLPASRIHFSGFDDDRPGNLVYRFCSVSDESNDLMYQQCDAKPGASGAGVYVRLKEPGKRKWKRKVIGVFTGHQWVQVNGQQQDYNVAVRITPVKFAQICSWVHGDSSMCQNT
;
A
#
# COMPACT_ATOMS: atom_id res chain seq x y z
N MET A 1 -57.33 -12.45 14.59
CA MET A 1 -57.87 -12.96 15.86
C MET A 1 -56.80 -12.71 16.92
N PHE A 2 -57.11 -11.83 17.88
CA PHE A 2 -56.55 -11.58 19.25
C PHE A 2 -55.15 -12.14 19.62
N ARG A 3 -54.27 -11.48 20.40
CA ARG A 3 -54.45 -10.43 21.42
C ARG A 3 -53.08 -9.86 21.87
N ASN A 4 -53.09 -8.59 22.27
CA ASN A 4 -52.02 -7.86 22.97
C ASN A 4 -51.73 -8.42 24.38
N GLY A 5 -50.52 -8.15 24.89
CA GLY A 5 -50.18 -8.30 26.32
C GLY A 5 -49.09 -7.32 26.75
N HIS A 6 -49.52 -6.20 27.36
CA HIS A 6 -48.73 -5.33 28.24
C HIS A 6 -48.69 -5.95 29.64
N TYR A 7 -47.56 -5.89 30.36
CA TYR A 7 -47.57 -5.91 31.83
C TYR A 7 -46.54 -4.98 32.45
N SER A 8 -47.02 -4.27 33.48
CA SER A 8 -46.44 -3.19 34.26
C SER A 8 -45.58 -3.70 35.42
N ALA A 9 -44.68 -2.83 35.88
CA ALA A 9 -43.91 -2.95 37.12
C ALA A 9 -44.80 -2.82 38.36
N SER A 10 -44.52 -3.63 39.39
CA SER A 10 -44.86 -3.37 40.81
C SER A 10 -44.00 -4.23 41.75
N ASP A 11 -43.32 -3.50 42.64
CA ASP A 11 -43.09 -3.74 44.07
C ASP A 11 -42.19 -4.89 44.57
N MET A 12 -41.01 -4.46 45.03
CA MET A 12 -40.03 -5.19 45.82
C MET A 12 -39.95 -4.52 47.19
N LEU A 13 -40.62 -5.09 48.21
CA LEU A 13 -40.57 -4.61 49.60
C LEU A 13 -39.59 -5.46 50.41
N LEU A 14 -38.46 -4.87 50.82
CA LEU A 14 -37.53 -5.41 51.82
C LEU A 14 -38.00 -5.02 53.24
N LYS A 15 -38.03 -6.00 54.14
CA LYS A 15 -38.26 -5.82 55.59
C LYS A 15 -36.96 -5.40 56.31
N CYS A 16 -37.02 -4.40 57.19
CA CYS A 16 -35.95 -4.05 58.15
C CYS A 16 -36.26 -4.58 59.57
N PRO A 17 -35.25 -4.95 60.38
CA PRO A 17 -35.41 -5.46 61.74
C PRO A 17 -35.56 -4.36 62.81
N SER A 18 -36.19 -4.75 63.92
CA SER A 18 -36.75 -3.92 64.99
C SER A 18 -35.73 -3.34 65.97
N SER A 19 -35.26 -2.11 65.72
CA SER A 19 -34.82 -1.16 66.76
C SER A 19 -34.38 0.17 66.13
N THR A 20 -35.32 1.00 65.68
CA THR A 20 -35.05 2.41 65.33
C THR A 20 -36.35 3.20 65.25
N LEU A 21 -36.34 4.44 65.77
CA LEU A 21 -37.47 5.37 65.78
C LEU A 21 -37.72 5.93 64.38
N TYR A 22 -39.00 6.09 64.01
CA TYR A 22 -39.47 6.51 62.70
C TYR A 22 -39.52 8.04 62.59
N ASP A 23 -39.09 8.59 61.44
CA ASP A 23 -39.42 9.95 60.99
C ASP A 23 -40.24 9.87 59.69
N LEU A 24 -41.13 10.86 59.47
CA LEU A 24 -42.34 10.82 58.63
C LEU A 24 -42.15 10.67 57.10
N THR A 25 -40.98 10.27 56.62
CA THR A 25 -40.71 10.04 55.19
C THR A 25 -40.02 8.72 54.84
N GLY A 26 -39.86 7.79 55.80
CA GLY A 26 -39.52 6.39 55.48
C GLY A 26 -38.18 6.15 54.76
N VAL A 27 -37.14 6.92 55.06
CA VAL A 27 -35.77 6.72 54.55
C VAL A 27 -34.85 6.27 55.68
N CYS A 28 -34.21 5.10 55.55
CA CYS A 28 -33.16 4.65 56.47
C CYS A 28 -31.91 5.52 56.28
N VAL A 29 -31.55 6.34 57.27
CA VAL A 29 -30.27 7.03 57.34
C VAL A 29 -29.31 6.18 58.16
N LEU A 30 -28.30 5.59 57.51
CA LEU A 30 -27.16 4.98 58.20
C LEU A 30 -26.19 6.08 58.61
N GLU A 31 -26.06 6.36 59.90
CA GLU A 31 -24.94 7.13 60.42
C GLU A 31 -23.64 6.32 60.21
N MET A 32 -22.81 6.76 59.27
CA MET A 32 -21.45 6.26 59.13
C MET A 32 -20.55 7.00 60.12
N GLY A 33 -20.05 6.30 61.15
CA GLY A 33 -19.00 6.82 62.02
C GLY A 33 -17.70 7.14 61.23
N PRO A 34 -16.79 7.95 61.80
CA PRO A 34 -15.60 8.41 61.09
C PRO A 34 -14.70 7.22 60.76
N VAL A 35 -14.56 6.93 59.47
CA VAL A 35 -13.63 5.90 58.97
C VAL A 35 -12.20 6.42 59.17
N PRO A 36 -11.30 5.65 59.83
CA PRO A 36 -9.92 6.06 60.05
C PRO A 36 -9.23 6.38 58.72
N LEU A 37 -8.57 7.54 58.62
CA LEU A 37 -7.85 8.00 57.42
C LEU A 37 -6.83 6.95 56.90
N SER A 38 -6.31 6.10 57.80
CA SER A 38 -5.39 5.00 57.50
C SER A 38 -6.02 3.90 56.64
N LEU A 39 -7.32 3.63 56.77
CA LEU A 39 -8.06 2.67 55.95
C LEU A 39 -8.37 3.22 54.55
N LEU A 40 -8.55 4.53 54.42
CA LEU A 40 -8.74 5.19 53.13
C LEU A 40 -7.42 5.26 52.33
N LEU A 41 -6.29 5.50 53.00
CA LEU A 41 -4.96 5.53 52.39
C LEU A 41 -4.49 4.14 51.96
N SER A 42 -4.80 3.08 52.71
CA SER A 42 -4.43 1.70 52.32
C SER A 42 -5.22 1.19 51.10
N VAL A 43 -6.50 1.58 50.98
CA VAL A 43 -7.30 1.29 49.79
C VAL A 43 -6.82 2.10 48.57
N LEU A 44 -6.41 3.36 48.75
CA LEU A 44 -5.80 4.16 47.68
C LEU A 44 -4.44 3.60 47.23
N PHE A 45 -3.62 3.08 48.16
CA PHE A 45 -2.35 2.45 47.83
C PHE A 45 -2.52 1.09 47.14
N LEU A 46 -3.53 0.29 47.49
CA LEU A 46 -3.85 -0.95 46.76
C LEU A 46 -4.40 -0.69 45.35
N LEU A 47 -5.12 0.42 45.14
CA LEU A 47 -5.59 0.82 43.81
C LEU A 47 -4.46 1.37 42.91
N CYS A 48 -3.38 1.89 43.48
CA CYS A 48 -2.25 2.47 42.74
C CYS A 48 -1.15 1.47 42.34
N VAL A 49 -1.18 0.22 42.83
CA VAL A 49 -0.11 -0.78 42.57
C VAL A 49 -0.59 -1.94 41.67
N THR A 50 -1.76 -1.84 41.05
CA THR A 50 -2.06 -2.72 39.92
C THR A 50 -1.33 -2.18 38.69
N PRO A 51 -0.35 -2.88 38.10
CA PRO A 51 -0.01 -2.60 36.72
C PRO A 51 -1.31 -2.86 35.96
N ALA A 52 -1.84 -1.83 35.30
CA ALA A 52 -2.88 -2.01 34.31
C ALA A 52 -2.31 -2.94 33.24
N LEU A 53 -2.50 -4.25 33.41
CA LEU A 53 -2.37 -5.24 32.35
C LEU A 53 -3.55 -4.98 31.42
N SER A 54 -3.41 -3.95 30.60
CA SER A 54 -4.21 -3.76 29.41
C SER A 54 -3.83 -4.89 28.44
N SER A 55 -4.41 -6.07 28.63
CA SER A 55 -4.46 -7.12 27.61
C SER A 55 -5.55 -6.85 26.57
N GLY A 56 -5.87 -5.57 26.32
CA GLY A 56 -6.53 -5.14 25.11
C GLY A 56 -5.50 -5.06 24.00
N GLU A 57 -5.56 -5.97 23.04
CA GLU A 57 -4.84 -5.89 21.77
C GLU A 57 -5.08 -4.48 21.19
N ASP A 58 -4.07 -3.60 21.20
CA ASP A 58 -4.22 -2.24 20.66
C ASP A 58 -4.36 -2.35 19.14
N ASP A 59 -5.59 -2.32 18.63
CA ASP A 59 -5.97 -2.37 17.20
C ASP A 59 -5.27 -1.30 16.33
N TYR A 60 -4.57 -0.35 16.95
CA TYR A 60 -3.81 0.71 16.30
C TYR A 60 -2.31 0.45 16.22
N THR A 61 -1.81 -0.71 16.68
CA THR A 61 -0.37 -1.04 16.69
C THR A 61 -0.04 -2.15 15.69
N TRP A 62 1.10 -2.03 15.01
CA TRP A 62 1.56 -3.08 14.08
C TRP A 62 1.80 -4.39 14.83
N PRO A 63 1.23 -5.53 14.38
CA PRO A 63 1.49 -6.81 14.99
C PRO A 63 2.97 -7.20 14.82
N GLN A 64 3.53 -7.83 15.85
CA GLN A 64 4.87 -8.42 15.83
C GLN A 64 4.71 -9.93 15.71
N ARG A 65 5.41 -10.55 14.75
CA ARG A 65 5.38 -12.00 14.57
C ARG A 65 6.69 -12.47 13.94
N LYS A 66 7.06 -13.72 14.22
CA LYS A 66 8.13 -14.41 13.50
C LYS A 66 7.64 -14.96 12.17
N MET A 67 8.46 -14.83 11.14
CA MET A 67 8.11 -15.28 9.79
C MET A 67 8.73 -16.62 9.47
N PRO A 68 8.04 -17.46 8.65
CA PRO A 68 8.68 -18.63 8.08
C PRO A 68 9.82 -18.22 7.14
N LEU A 69 10.73 -19.16 6.88
CA LEU A 69 11.78 -18.96 5.90
C LEU A 69 11.44 -19.64 4.59
N VAL A 70 11.62 -18.91 3.49
CA VAL A 70 11.57 -19.46 2.12
C VAL A 70 13.02 -19.59 1.64
N ILE A 71 13.45 -20.81 1.37
CA ILE A 71 14.84 -21.13 1.00
C ILE A 71 14.86 -21.66 -0.43
N ASP A 72 15.74 -21.10 -1.27
CA ASP A 72 15.96 -21.59 -2.62
C ASP A 72 16.63 -22.98 -2.58
N ARG A 73 16.00 -23.97 -3.20
CA ARG A 73 16.49 -25.36 -3.22
C ARG A 73 17.23 -25.68 -4.51
N ARG A 74 16.58 -25.49 -5.66
CA ARG A 74 17.16 -25.82 -6.97
C ARG A 74 16.72 -24.80 -8.00
N THR A 75 17.68 -24.28 -8.76
CA THR A 75 17.41 -23.41 -9.91
C THR A 75 17.71 -24.14 -11.20
N VAL A 76 16.78 -24.11 -12.16
CA VAL A 76 16.94 -24.69 -13.50
C VAL A 76 16.67 -23.64 -14.56
N ARG A 77 17.35 -23.72 -15.72
CA ARG A 77 17.09 -22.85 -16.86
C ARG A 77 15.85 -23.31 -17.61
N LEU A 78 15.04 -22.35 -18.05
CA LEU A 78 13.86 -22.57 -18.89
C LEU A 78 14.12 -22.14 -20.33
N SER A 79 13.21 -22.52 -21.23
CA SER A 79 13.15 -22.01 -22.60
C SER A 79 12.81 -20.51 -22.63
N VAL A 80 13.26 -19.85 -23.70
CA VAL A 80 12.96 -18.43 -23.95
C VAL A 80 11.45 -18.24 -24.13
N SER A 81 10.89 -17.18 -23.54
CA SER A 81 9.49 -16.82 -23.71
C SER A 81 9.25 -16.20 -25.09
N SER A 82 8.05 -16.42 -25.64
CA SER A 82 7.64 -15.84 -26.92
C SER A 82 7.18 -14.38 -26.79
N PHE A 83 6.90 -13.91 -25.57
CA PHE A 83 6.32 -12.60 -25.27
C PHE A 83 5.06 -12.29 -26.08
N SER A 84 4.24 -13.32 -26.34
CA SER A 84 3.09 -13.23 -27.25
C SER A 84 1.80 -12.85 -26.54
N ALA A 85 1.75 -13.00 -25.21
CA ALA A 85 0.53 -12.79 -24.45
C ALA A 85 0.06 -11.33 -24.48
N GLU A 86 -1.26 -11.17 -24.42
CA GLU A 86 -1.90 -9.86 -24.31
C GLU A 86 -2.32 -9.58 -22.88
N ARG A 87 -2.26 -8.31 -22.50
CA ARG A 87 -2.70 -7.91 -21.16
C ARG A 87 -4.22 -8.01 -21.10
N ARG A 88 -4.72 -8.90 -20.25
CA ARG A 88 -6.14 -8.96 -19.89
C ARG A 88 -6.40 -7.98 -18.75
N SER A 89 -7.49 -7.23 -18.85
CA SER A 89 -7.92 -6.29 -17.81
C SER A 89 -8.74 -6.95 -16.71
N GLU A 90 -9.23 -8.16 -16.95
CA GLU A 90 -10.06 -8.96 -16.03
C GLU A 90 -9.42 -10.33 -15.85
N LEU A 91 -9.43 -10.82 -14.61
CA LEU A 91 -8.99 -12.17 -14.29
C LEU A 91 -10.17 -13.11 -14.52
N ASN A 92 -10.24 -13.76 -15.68
CA ASN A 92 -11.22 -14.83 -15.86
C ASN A 92 -10.95 -15.91 -14.79
N SER A 93 -11.99 -16.38 -14.10
CA SER A 93 -11.99 -17.49 -13.13
C SER A 93 -11.36 -17.25 -11.75
N THR A 94 -11.82 -16.25 -10.99
CA THR A 94 -11.70 -16.35 -9.52
C THR A 94 -12.93 -17.04 -8.94
N CYS A 95 -12.70 -18.01 -8.08
CA CYS A 95 -13.73 -18.50 -7.19
C CYS A 95 -14.27 -17.33 -6.32
N GLY A 96 -15.57 -17.32 -6.05
CA GLY A 96 -16.23 -16.35 -5.17
C GLY A 96 -15.68 -16.34 -3.73
N ILE A 97 -16.09 -15.35 -2.91
CA ILE A 97 -15.64 -15.23 -1.50
C ILE A 97 -15.91 -16.52 -0.70
N GLU A 98 -17.06 -17.17 -0.93
CA GLU A 98 -17.41 -18.40 -0.21
C GLU A 98 -16.49 -19.56 -0.54
N CYS A 99 -16.33 -19.90 -1.81
CA CYS A 99 -15.43 -21.00 -2.17
C CYS A 99 -13.96 -20.66 -1.91
N GLN A 100 -13.58 -19.38 -1.91
CA GLN A 100 -12.26 -18.95 -1.44
C GLN A 100 -12.02 -19.22 0.05
N ARG A 101 -13.07 -19.24 0.88
CA ARG A 101 -13.00 -19.62 2.29
C ARG A 101 -13.04 -21.13 2.51
N GLU A 102 -13.66 -21.84 1.58
CA GLU A 102 -13.81 -23.30 1.63
C GLU A 102 -12.66 -24.05 0.95
N PHE A 103 -11.73 -23.34 0.28
CA PHE A 103 -10.53 -23.99 -0.25
C PHE A 103 -9.78 -24.68 0.89
N PRO A 104 -9.48 -25.98 0.75
CA PRO A 104 -8.69 -26.68 1.75
C PRO A 104 -7.32 -26.02 1.85
N GLU A 105 -6.77 -25.96 3.06
CA GLU A 105 -5.38 -25.53 3.22
C GLU A 105 -4.47 -26.44 2.39
N PRO A 106 -3.58 -25.88 1.55
CA PRO A 106 -2.73 -26.68 0.69
C PRO A 106 -1.78 -27.53 1.53
N SER A 107 -1.43 -28.73 1.03
CA SER A 107 -0.33 -29.50 1.62
C SER A 107 0.97 -28.69 1.56
N LEU A 108 1.93 -29.04 2.42
CA LEU A 108 3.23 -28.38 2.43
C LEU A 108 3.92 -28.47 1.05
N GLU A 109 3.83 -29.62 0.37
CA GLU A 109 4.38 -29.80 -0.97
C GLU A 109 3.69 -28.90 -2.00
N ALA A 110 2.35 -28.83 -1.96
CA ALA A 110 1.58 -27.96 -2.84
C ALA A 110 1.93 -26.48 -2.61
N LEU A 111 2.05 -26.07 -1.35
CA LEU A 111 2.45 -24.71 -0.98
C LEU A 111 3.87 -24.38 -1.45
N GLN A 112 4.83 -25.30 -1.27
CA GLN A 112 6.19 -25.14 -1.79
C GLN A 112 6.21 -25.04 -3.32
N GLU A 113 5.35 -25.81 -4.01
CA GLU A 113 5.24 -25.75 -5.46
C GLU A 113 4.65 -24.40 -5.92
N MET A 114 3.62 -23.89 -5.25
CA MET A 114 3.04 -22.56 -5.53
C MET A 114 4.01 -21.41 -5.21
N LEU A 115 4.85 -21.56 -4.18
CA LEU A 115 5.89 -20.59 -3.79
C LEU A 115 7.21 -20.76 -4.55
N SER A 116 7.37 -21.83 -5.33
CA SER A 116 8.43 -21.89 -6.32
C SER A 116 8.21 -20.76 -7.32
N TYR A 117 9.23 -20.29 -8.01
CA TYR A 117 9.07 -19.06 -8.79
C TYR A 117 9.91 -19.03 -10.04
N GLU A 118 9.41 -18.27 -11.01
CA GLU A 118 10.13 -17.99 -12.23
C GLU A 118 10.85 -16.65 -12.12
N THR A 119 12.10 -16.60 -12.60
CA THR A 119 12.86 -15.36 -12.77
C THR A 119 13.12 -15.11 -14.25
N MET A 120 12.65 -13.96 -14.77
CA MET A 120 13.03 -13.44 -16.08
C MET A 120 14.09 -12.36 -15.92
N TYR A 121 15.22 -12.51 -16.60
CA TYR A 121 16.33 -11.56 -16.59
C TYR A 121 16.27 -10.60 -17.78
N GLU A 122 16.98 -9.48 -17.66
CA GLU A 122 17.04 -8.45 -18.70
C GLU A 122 17.60 -8.92 -20.06
N ASN A 123 18.34 -10.03 -20.08
CA ASN A 123 18.88 -10.63 -21.29
C ASN A 123 17.89 -11.63 -21.94
N GLY A 124 16.66 -11.71 -21.44
CA GLY A 124 15.62 -12.63 -21.91
C GLY A 124 15.75 -14.07 -21.37
N THR A 125 16.81 -14.39 -20.62
CA THR A 125 16.95 -15.72 -20.00
C THR A 125 15.93 -15.90 -18.88
N ARG A 126 15.49 -17.15 -18.70
CA ARG A 126 14.48 -17.54 -17.72
C ARG A 126 14.97 -18.69 -16.87
N THR A 127 14.65 -18.66 -15.59
CA THR A 127 14.96 -19.75 -14.67
C THR A 127 13.77 -20.05 -13.78
N LEU A 128 13.60 -21.32 -13.44
CA LEU A 128 12.68 -21.77 -12.42
C LEU A 128 13.47 -22.13 -11.16
N THR A 129 13.06 -21.57 -10.03
CA THR A 129 13.63 -21.88 -8.72
C THR A 129 12.60 -22.59 -7.86
N SER A 130 12.90 -23.82 -7.45
CA SER A 130 12.11 -24.53 -6.45
C SER A 130 12.51 -24.11 -5.05
N VAL A 131 11.53 -24.09 -4.13
CA VAL A 131 11.73 -23.60 -2.76
C VAL A 131 11.39 -24.65 -1.70
N THR A 132 11.98 -24.44 -0.53
CA THR A 132 11.62 -25.16 0.70
C THR A 132 11.15 -24.16 1.75
N LEU A 133 10.06 -24.52 2.44
CA LEU A 133 9.58 -23.79 3.60
C LEU A 133 10.18 -24.40 4.86
N GLN A 134 10.74 -23.55 5.71
CA GLN A 134 11.10 -23.91 7.08
C GLN A 134 10.14 -23.16 8.00
N GLU A 135 9.16 -23.89 8.53
CA GLU A 135 8.20 -23.34 9.48
C GLU A 135 8.81 -23.24 10.88
N LEU A 136 8.46 -22.16 11.58
CA LEU A 136 8.56 -22.10 13.03
C LEU A 136 7.27 -22.70 13.59
N GLU A 137 7.37 -23.58 14.58
CA GLU A 137 6.20 -24.09 15.32
C GLU A 137 5.37 -22.90 15.84
N VAL A 138 4.20 -22.68 15.24
CA VAL A 138 3.23 -21.68 15.68
C VAL A 138 1.91 -22.40 15.90
N THR A 139 1.45 -22.38 17.14
CA THR A 139 0.16 -22.94 17.57
C THR A 139 -1.02 -22.32 16.78
N PRO A 140 -1.98 -23.12 16.28
CA PRO A 140 -3.16 -22.60 15.60
C PRO A 140 -4.11 -21.95 16.62
N GLU A 141 -4.35 -20.65 16.49
CA GLU A 141 -5.40 -19.94 17.23
C GLU A 141 -6.67 -19.79 16.37
N ASN A 142 -7.79 -20.25 16.93
CA ASN A 142 -9.12 -20.36 16.32
C ASN A 142 -9.62 -19.04 15.69
N THR A 143 -9.94 -19.10 14.40
CA THR A 143 -10.57 -17.99 13.67
C THR A 143 -12.08 -18.20 13.69
N SER A 144 -12.81 -17.42 14.50
CA SER A 144 -14.27 -17.37 14.44
C SER A 144 -14.73 -16.42 13.32
N SER A 145 -15.56 -16.92 12.42
CA SER A 145 -16.21 -16.17 11.35
C SER A 145 -17.57 -15.62 11.82
N SER A 146 -17.88 -14.38 11.45
CA SER A 146 -19.18 -13.75 11.70
C SER A 146 -19.61 -12.90 10.49
N SER A 147 -20.93 -12.72 10.41
CA SER A 147 -21.82 -12.84 9.27
C SER A 147 -22.09 -11.57 8.43
N THR A 148 -22.79 -11.85 7.32
CA THR A 148 -23.30 -11.08 6.17
C THR A 148 -23.75 -9.62 6.34
N SER A 149 -23.47 -8.80 5.31
CA SER A 149 -24.18 -7.53 5.02
C SER A 149 -24.22 -7.23 3.51
N ARG A 150 -25.37 -6.72 3.01
CA ARG A 150 -25.68 -6.43 1.59
C ARG A 150 -25.59 -4.92 1.28
N ARG A 151 -24.97 -4.54 0.14
CA ARG A 151 -25.52 -3.78 -1.03
C ARG A 151 -24.46 -3.02 -1.88
N LYS A 152 -24.34 -3.46 -3.14
CA LYS A 152 -24.29 -2.81 -4.49
C LYS A 152 -23.44 -1.55 -4.86
N ARG A 153 -22.73 -1.73 -6.01
CA ARG A 153 -22.36 -0.84 -7.17
C ARG A 153 -20.92 -0.33 -7.30
N GLU A 154 -20.26 -0.67 -8.40
CA GLU A 154 -19.02 -0.07 -8.88
C GLU A 154 -19.19 1.30 -9.58
N VAL A 155 -18.23 2.18 -9.29
CA VAL A 155 -18.41 3.55 -8.77
C VAL A 155 -19.40 3.58 -7.61
N TYR A 156 -18.88 3.55 -6.40
CA TYR A 156 -19.68 3.54 -5.18
C TYR A 156 -20.30 4.92 -4.97
N GLY A 157 -21.36 5.22 -5.72
CA GLY A 157 -21.95 6.55 -5.76
C GLY A 157 -21.07 7.55 -6.52
N PRO A 158 -20.81 8.76 -5.99
CA PRO A 158 -19.95 9.74 -6.65
C PRO A 158 -18.47 9.30 -6.65
N ASP A 159 -17.75 9.53 -7.75
CA ASP A 159 -16.31 9.18 -7.89
C ASP A 159 -15.48 9.72 -6.73
N THR A 160 -15.00 8.83 -5.86
CA THR A 160 -14.24 9.16 -4.65
C THR A 160 -12.74 9.33 -4.91
N ARG A 161 -12.30 9.22 -6.17
CA ARG A 161 -10.87 9.28 -6.53
C ARG A 161 -10.34 10.71 -6.54
N PHE A 162 -9.30 10.94 -5.76
CA PHE A 162 -8.63 12.24 -5.66
C PHE A 162 -7.44 12.31 -6.63
N THR A 163 -7.52 13.19 -7.64
CA THR A 163 -6.36 13.49 -8.47
C THR A 163 -5.37 14.37 -7.71
N ILE A 164 -4.16 13.87 -7.53
CA ILE A 164 -3.05 14.61 -6.93
C ILE A 164 -2.31 15.35 -8.04
N SER A 165 -2.86 16.50 -8.43
CA SER A 165 -2.30 17.37 -9.48
C SER A 165 -1.11 18.20 -8.99
N ASP A 166 -1.10 18.55 -7.71
CA ASP A 166 -0.03 19.35 -7.12
C ASP A 166 1.19 18.47 -6.79
N LYS A 167 2.31 18.89 -7.37
CA LYS A 167 3.63 18.27 -7.28
C LYS A 167 4.16 18.25 -5.85
N GLN A 168 3.78 19.25 -5.05
CA GLN A 168 4.07 19.30 -3.63
C GLN A 168 3.58 18.06 -2.90
N TYR A 169 2.54 17.39 -3.41
CA TYR A 169 2.00 16.17 -2.83
C TYR A 169 2.40 14.93 -3.64
N SER A 170 2.28 14.94 -4.98
CA SER A 170 2.52 13.74 -5.79
C SER A 170 3.96 13.22 -5.72
N MET A 171 4.92 14.08 -5.37
CA MET A 171 6.34 13.71 -5.18
C MET A 171 6.77 13.56 -3.72
N LYS A 172 5.85 13.63 -2.75
CA LYS A 172 6.12 13.37 -1.33
C LYS A 172 5.57 12.00 -0.92
N TYR A 173 6.17 11.41 0.11
CA TYR A 173 5.67 10.19 0.71
C TYR A 173 4.29 10.43 1.37
N PRO A 174 3.33 9.48 1.24
CA PRO A 174 3.47 8.16 0.64
C PRO A 174 3.31 8.12 -0.89
N PHE A 175 2.79 9.17 -1.50
CA PHE A 175 2.43 9.21 -2.93
C PHE A 175 3.59 8.97 -3.89
N SER A 176 4.80 9.43 -3.52
CA SER A 176 6.01 9.26 -4.32
C SER A 176 6.49 7.82 -4.47
N THR A 177 5.94 6.88 -3.69
CA THR A 177 6.29 5.46 -3.79
C THR A 177 5.57 4.77 -4.95
N ALA A 178 4.46 5.33 -5.43
CA ALA A 178 3.72 4.81 -6.58
C ALA A 178 4.50 5.02 -7.88
N VAL A 179 4.54 3.98 -8.72
CA VAL A 179 5.26 3.98 -10.00
C VAL A 179 4.38 3.52 -11.14
N LYS A 180 4.66 3.97 -12.37
CA LYS A 180 3.99 3.49 -13.60
C LYS A 180 4.89 2.46 -14.27
N LEU A 181 4.34 1.31 -14.64
CA LEU A 181 5.01 0.33 -15.50
C LEU A 181 4.82 0.74 -16.97
N SER A 182 5.80 0.44 -17.83
CA SER A 182 5.67 0.69 -19.27
C SER A 182 4.58 -0.17 -19.92
N THR A 183 4.16 -1.24 -19.25
CA THR A 183 2.98 -2.04 -19.58
C THR A 183 1.69 -1.39 -19.09
N GLY A 184 1.65 -0.10 -18.72
CA GLY A 184 0.40 0.56 -18.35
C GLY A 184 -0.09 0.27 -16.92
N CYS A 185 0.49 -0.69 -16.19
CA CYS A 185 0.13 -0.92 -14.79
C CYS A 185 0.76 0.10 -13.82
N THR A 186 0.36 -0.01 -12.55
CA THR A 186 0.98 0.65 -11.39
C THR A 186 1.84 -0.34 -10.60
N GLY A 187 2.79 0.18 -9.82
CA GLY A 187 3.51 -0.56 -8.79
C GLY A 187 3.78 0.30 -7.56
N VAL A 188 4.36 -0.29 -6.52
CA VAL A 188 4.85 0.41 -5.33
C VAL A 188 6.33 0.11 -5.08
N LEU A 189 7.12 1.14 -4.81
CA LEU A 189 8.50 0.98 -4.35
C LEU A 189 8.53 0.43 -2.93
N VAL A 190 9.08 -0.77 -2.77
CA VAL A 190 9.25 -1.46 -1.48
C VAL A 190 10.69 -1.46 -0.97
N SER A 191 11.63 -1.09 -1.85
CA SER A 191 13.01 -0.74 -1.49
C SER A 191 13.57 0.26 -2.51
N PRO A 192 14.81 0.77 -2.37
CA PRO A 192 15.41 1.64 -3.37
C PRO A 192 15.49 1.03 -4.78
N LYS A 193 15.54 -0.31 -4.90
CA LYS A 193 15.67 -1.02 -6.17
C LYS A 193 14.52 -1.98 -6.48
N HIS A 194 13.54 -2.14 -5.61
CA HIS A 194 12.49 -3.15 -5.80
C HIS A 194 11.10 -2.53 -5.85
N VAL A 195 10.31 -3.00 -6.82
CA VAL A 195 8.91 -2.63 -7.01
C VAL A 195 8.05 -3.88 -6.84
N LEU A 196 7.03 -3.78 -6.01
CA LEU A 196 5.95 -4.76 -5.92
C LEU A 196 4.81 -4.32 -6.86
N THR A 197 4.27 -5.27 -7.62
CA THR A 197 3.19 -5.06 -8.59
C THR A 197 2.38 -6.36 -8.75
N ALA A 198 1.34 -6.35 -9.58
CA ALA A 198 0.54 -7.54 -9.87
C ALA A 198 1.24 -8.41 -10.93
N ALA A 199 1.06 -9.73 -10.88
CA ALA A 199 1.67 -10.65 -11.83
C ALA A 199 1.04 -10.52 -13.23
N HIS A 200 -0.28 -10.29 -13.31
CA HIS A 200 -0.97 -10.10 -14.59
C HIS A 200 -0.49 -8.86 -15.37
N CYS A 201 0.17 -7.93 -14.70
CA CYS A 201 0.80 -6.77 -15.34
C CYS A 201 2.02 -7.12 -16.21
N ILE A 202 2.47 -8.37 -16.17
CA ILE A 202 3.68 -8.87 -16.83
C ILE A 202 3.53 -10.28 -17.42
N HIS A 203 2.60 -11.11 -16.92
CA HIS A 203 2.45 -12.51 -17.34
C HIS A 203 0.97 -12.94 -17.28
N ASP A 204 0.44 -13.69 -18.24
CA ASP A 204 -0.99 -14.05 -18.30
C ASP A 204 -1.33 -15.42 -17.67
N GLY A 205 -0.37 -15.99 -16.95
CA GLY A 205 -0.43 -17.34 -16.38
C GLY A 205 0.11 -18.41 -17.32
N THR A 206 0.42 -18.09 -18.58
CA THR A 206 0.99 -19.01 -19.57
C THR A 206 2.26 -18.45 -20.23
N ASP A 207 2.25 -17.18 -20.63
CA ASP A 207 3.41 -16.50 -21.22
C ASP A 207 3.52 -15.04 -20.75
N TYR A 208 4.70 -14.44 -20.95
CA TYR A 208 4.91 -13.03 -20.68
C TYR A 208 4.16 -12.15 -21.66
N ILE A 209 3.63 -11.02 -21.18
CA ILE A 209 2.90 -10.10 -22.03
C ILE A 209 3.84 -9.31 -22.96
N LYS A 210 3.28 -8.85 -24.07
CA LYS A 210 3.97 -7.95 -25.02
C LYS A 210 4.59 -6.76 -24.29
N GLY A 211 5.90 -6.57 -24.49
CA GLY A 211 6.68 -5.47 -23.90
C GLY A 211 7.29 -5.77 -22.52
N ALA A 212 7.00 -6.93 -21.90
CA ALA A 212 7.61 -7.32 -20.63
C ALA A 212 9.13 -7.57 -20.76
N GLU A 213 9.61 -8.07 -21.91
CA GLU A 213 11.04 -8.21 -22.21
C GLU A 213 11.79 -6.88 -22.05
N LYS A 214 11.11 -5.78 -22.39
CA LYS A 214 11.64 -4.42 -22.38
C LYS A 214 11.05 -3.56 -21.27
N LEU A 215 10.63 -4.20 -20.18
CA LEU A 215 9.94 -3.54 -19.08
C LEU A 215 10.78 -2.42 -18.45
N SER A 216 10.09 -1.31 -18.18
CA SER A 216 10.64 -0.19 -17.45
C SER A 216 9.62 0.37 -16.46
N VAL A 217 10.14 1.01 -15.42
CA VAL A 217 9.37 1.61 -14.34
C VAL A 217 9.64 3.11 -14.30
N GLY A 218 8.57 3.89 -14.33
CA GLY A 218 8.55 5.34 -14.29
C GLY A 218 8.22 5.85 -12.89
N VAL A 219 9.15 6.62 -12.31
CA VAL A 219 8.92 7.37 -11.05
C VAL A 219 8.63 8.82 -11.41
N LEU A 220 7.58 9.44 -10.84
CA LEU A 220 7.31 10.87 -11.04
C LEU A 220 8.46 11.72 -10.49
N ARG A 221 8.91 12.69 -11.30
CA ARG A 221 9.97 13.64 -10.95
C ARG A 221 9.68 15.02 -11.51
N ASP A 222 10.21 16.04 -10.83
CA ASP A 222 10.27 17.38 -11.37
C ASP A 222 11.15 17.44 -12.62
N LYS A 223 10.67 18.19 -13.63
CA LYS A 223 11.52 18.63 -14.73
C LYS A 223 12.61 19.53 -14.17
N LYS A 224 13.86 19.04 -14.10
CA LYS A 224 15.00 19.92 -13.90
C LYS A 224 15.10 20.85 -15.11
N LYS A 225 15.11 22.17 -14.91
CA LYS A 225 15.49 23.12 -15.97
C LYS A 225 16.88 22.72 -16.46
N GLY A 226 16.99 22.38 -17.74
CA GLY A 226 18.27 22.04 -18.37
C GLY A 226 19.32 23.08 -18.00
N GLY A 227 20.50 22.61 -17.58
CA GLY A 227 21.62 23.49 -17.27
C GLY A 227 21.89 24.40 -18.47
N LYS A 228 22.15 25.68 -18.18
CA LYS A 228 22.62 26.65 -19.17
C LYS A 228 23.67 25.98 -20.04
N LYS A 229 23.41 25.84 -21.35
CA LYS A 229 24.45 25.62 -22.36
C LYS A 229 25.55 26.64 -22.06
N ARG A 230 26.73 26.16 -21.66
CA ARG A 230 27.93 26.99 -21.57
C ARG A 230 28.16 27.53 -22.97
N ARG A 231 27.81 28.81 -23.20
CA ARG A 231 28.24 29.54 -24.40
C ARG A 231 29.76 29.47 -24.40
N GLY A 232 30.31 28.86 -25.44
CA GLY A 232 31.75 28.77 -25.66
C GLY A 232 32.36 30.15 -25.57
N LYS A 233 33.44 30.24 -24.79
CA LYS A 233 34.29 31.41 -24.66
C LYS A 233 35.10 31.50 -25.96
N GLY A 234 34.61 32.27 -26.92
CA GLY A 234 35.37 32.63 -28.12
C GLY A 234 36.64 33.38 -27.69
N ARG A 235 37.78 32.88 -28.15
CA ARG A 235 39.12 33.43 -28.01
C ARG A 235 39.13 34.87 -28.54
N LYS A 236 39.73 35.78 -27.77
CA LYS A 236 40.24 37.06 -28.28
C LYS A 236 41.48 36.73 -29.10
N GLU A 237 41.50 37.16 -30.36
CA GLU A 237 42.73 37.41 -31.10
C GLU A 237 42.76 38.91 -31.39
N GLU A 238 43.89 39.52 -31.03
CA GLU A 238 44.27 40.90 -31.33
C GLU A 238 44.87 40.94 -32.75
N GLY A 239 44.56 42.00 -33.49
CA GLY A 239 45.17 42.33 -34.77
C GLY A 239 44.86 43.79 -35.11
N GLU A 240 45.93 44.59 -35.22
CA GLU A 240 45.96 46.04 -35.46
C GLU A 240 45.72 46.43 -36.94
N ALA A 241 45.27 47.69 -37.11
CA ALA A 241 45.35 48.60 -38.28
C ALA A 241 44.74 48.10 -39.62
N GLU A 242 44.07 48.90 -40.45
CA GLU A 242 44.35 50.27 -40.87
C GLU A 242 43.09 50.93 -41.50
N LYS A 243 43.18 52.25 -41.69
CA LYS A 243 42.21 53.29 -42.06
C LYS A 243 41.43 53.07 -43.37
N VAL A 244 40.24 53.68 -43.50
CA VAL A 244 39.88 54.69 -44.55
C VAL A 244 38.66 55.51 -44.07
N ASP A 245 38.77 56.82 -44.32
CA ASP A 245 37.91 57.94 -43.92
C ASP A 245 36.52 57.97 -44.56
N THR A 246 35.57 58.66 -43.91
CA THR A 246 34.72 59.70 -44.55
C THR A 246 34.05 60.54 -43.45
N GLU A 247 34.33 61.85 -43.48
CA GLU A 247 33.68 62.91 -42.69
C GLU A 247 32.20 63.07 -43.05
N ASN A 248 31.33 63.47 -42.10
CA ASN A 248 30.98 64.89 -41.93
C ASN A 248 29.78 65.12 -40.99
N THR A 249 29.86 66.30 -40.36
CA THR A 249 28.79 67.17 -39.87
C THR A 249 28.48 67.19 -38.37
N GLU A 250 28.49 68.43 -37.89
CA GLU A 250 28.62 68.94 -36.54
C GLU A 250 27.28 69.11 -35.79
N ILE A 251 27.44 69.69 -34.59
CA ILE A 251 26.53 70.55 -33.81
C ILE A 251 25.71 69.87 -32.71
N GLY A 252 26.15 70.11 -31.47
CA GLY A 252 25.23 70.66 -30.46
C GLY A 252 25.25 70.05 -29.07
N GLY A 253 25.72 70.83 -28.09
CA GLY A 253 24.97 71.02 -26.84
C GLY A 253 25.30 70.15 -25.62
N LYS A 254 25.98 70.78 -24.66
CA LYS A 254 26.15 70.42 -23.25
C LYS A 254 24.90 69.78 -22.58
N LYS A 255 25.11 68.77 -21.71
CA LYS A 255 24.84 68.86 -20.25
C LYS A 255 25.15 67.55 -19.50
N ARG A 256 25.84 67.71 -18.38
CA ARG A 256 26.05 66.70 -17.33
C ARG A 256 24.72 66.40 -16.62
N GLU A 257 24.34 65.13 -16.52
CA GLU A 257 23.47 64.64 -15.45
C GLU A 257 23.95 63.29 -14.93
N ARG A 258 24.31 63.26 -13.64
CA ARG A 258 24.57 62.05 -12.86
C ARG A 258 23.25 61.30 -12.66
N LYS A 259 22.99 60.26 -13.46
CA LYS A 259 21.82 59.38 -13.26
C LYS A 259 22.18 58.17 -12.39
N TYR A 260 21.69 58.24 -11.16
CA TYR A 260 21.59 57.16 -10.18
C TYR A 260 21.21 55.81 -10.85
N LYS A 261 22.05 54.79 -10.73
CA LYS A 261 21.73 53.42 -11.20
C LYS A 261 20.61 52.85 -10.32
N GLY A 262 19.37 53.04 -10.76
CA GLY A 262 18.22 52.33 -10.23
C GLY A 262 18.43 50.82 -10.39
N ARG A 263 18.58 50.13 -9.25
CA ARG A 263 18.47 48.67 -9.16
C ARG A 263 17.07 48.29 -9.63
N LYS A 264 16.90 47.98 -10.91
CA LYS A 264 15.72 47.23 -11.40
C LYS A 264 15.75 45.87 -10.69
N SER A 265 15.00 45.79 -9.60
CA SER A 265 14.54 44.55 -9.00
C SER A 265 13.96 43.71 -10.13
N ARG A 266 14.74 42.73 -10.61
CA ARG A 266 14.21 41.63 -11.39
C ARG A 266 13.39 40.83 -10.39
N SER A 267 12.14 41.25 -10.22
CA SER A 267 11.07 40.40 -9.72
C SER A 267 11.18 39.10 -10.50
N ARG A 268 11.78 38.09 -9.87
CA ARG A 268 11.71 36.71 -10.32
C ARG A 268 10.25 36.33 -10.13
N ARG A 269 9.39 36.69 -11.09
CA ARG A 269 8.14 35.96 -11.30
C ARG A 269 8.56 34.51 -11.39
N SER A 270 8.22 33.76 -10.35
CA SER A 270 8.43 32.33 -10.24
C SER A 270 7.80 31.69 -11.47
N ALA A 271 8.63 31.42 -12.48
CA ALA A 271 8.19 30.74 -13.69
C ALA A 271 7.49 29.44 -13.28
N ALA A 272 6.22 29.31 -13.66
CA ALA A 272 5.36 28.18 -13.33
C ALA A 272 6.13 26.87 -13.51
N SER A 273 6.21 26.07 -12.44
CA SER A 273 6.93 24.81 -12.46
C SER A 273 6.16 23.83 -13.38
N GLY A 274 6.69 23.53 -14.57
CA GLY A 274 5.99 22.68 -15.55
C GLY A 274 5.73 21.26 -15.04
N LYS A 275 4.59 20.64 -15.41
CA LYS A 275 4.07 19.36 -14.90
C LYS A 275 5.16 18.27 -14.70
N PRO A 276 5.08 17.46 -13.61
CA PRO A 276 6.02 16.37 -13.38
C PRO A 276 6.04 15.39 -14.55
N THR A 277 7.16 14.68 -14.70
CA THR A 277 7.31 13.64 -15.74
C THR A 277 7.87 12.38 -15.16
N PHE A 278 7.54 11.25 -15.78
CA PHE A 278 8.14 9.97 -15.42
C PHE A 278 9.61 9.93 -15.78
N ARG A 279 10.44 9.55 -14.80
CA ARG A 279 11.82 9.14 -15.03
C ARG A 279 11.88 7.62 -15.08
N TRP A 280 12.01 7.09 -16.28
CA TRP A 280 12.02 5.66 -16.56
C TRP A 280 13.35 4.99 -16.17
N THR A 281 13.27 3.81 -15.58
CA THR A 281 14.39 2.93 -15.27
C THR A 281 14.07 1.51 -15.75
N ARG A 282 15.01 0.87 -16.43
CA ARG A 282 14.85 -0.52 -16.89
C ARG A 282 14.80 -1.49 -15.72
N VAL A 283 13.98 -2.53 -15.88
CA VAL A 283 13.96 -3.69 -14.99
C VAL A 283 15.17 -4.57 -15.32
N LYS A 284 15.82 -5.09 -14.29
CA LYS A 284 16.99 -5.99 -14.33
C LYS A 284 16.55 -7.44 -14.27
N LYS A 285 15.63 -7.76 -13.37
CA LYS A 285 14.96 -9.06 -13.30
C LYS A 285 13.54 -8.92 -12.76
N THR A 286 12.68 -9.86 -13.12
CA THR A 286 11.29 -9.99 -12.67
C THR A 286 11.13 -11.36 -12.03
N GLN A 287 10.48 -11.43 -10.88
CA GLN A 287 10.19 -12.67 -10.16
C GLN A 287 8.68 -12.83 -9.97
N ILE A 288 8.16 -14.01 -10.34
CA ILE A 288 6.72 -14.34 -10.33
C ILE A 288 6.53 -15.71 -9.65
N PRO A 289 5.67 -15.83 -8.63
CA PRO A 289 5.39 -17.11 -7.98
C PRO A 289 4.68 -18.08 -8.94
N LYS A 290 4.97 -19.37 -8.80
CA LYS A 290 4.39 -20.44 -9.61
C LYS A 290 2.88 -20.58 -9.40
N GLY A 291 2.37 -20.22 -8.24
CA GLY A 291 0.93 -20.22 -7.96
C GLY A 291 0.12 -19.33 -8.92
N TRP A 292 0.75 -18.37 -9.61
CA TRP A 292 0.12 -17.56 -10.66
C TRP A 292 -0.08 -18.31 -11.99
N PHE A 293 0.71 -19.37 -12.23
CA PHE A 293 0.71 -20.07 -13.51
C PHE A 293 -0.47 -21.04 -13.57
N LYS A 294 -1.11 -21.11 -14.73
CA LYS A 294 -2.32 -21.92 -14.92
C LYS A 294 -2.04 -23.39 -14.61
N GLY A 295 -2.94 -24.00 -13.84
CA GLY A 295 -2.86 -25.42 -13.49
C GLY A 295 -1.84 -25.75 -12.40
N VAL A 296 -1.36 -24.76 -11.64
CA VAL A 296 -0.50 -24.98 -10.47
C VAL A 296 -1.28 -24.87 -9.15
N SER A 297 -2.21 -23.92 -9.06
CA SER A 297 -2.91 -23.57 -7.82
C SER A 297 -4.39 -23.95 -7.80
N ASP A 298 -4.80 -24.94 -8.62
CA ASP A 298 -6.16 -25.51 -8.62
C ASP A 298 -7.30 -24.46 -8.56
N SER A 299 -7.24 -23.43 -9.42
CA SER A 299 -8.20 -22.30 -9.49
C SER A 299 -7.99 -21.17 -8.47
N ALA A 300 -6.85 -21.17 -7.77
CA ALA A 300 -6.43 -20.11 -6.85
C ALA A 300 -5.34 -19.21 -7.45
N GLU A 301 -5.26 -19.07 -8.78
CA GLU A 301 -4.20 -18.28 -9.43
C GLU A 301 -4.20 -16.82 -8.96
N ALA A 302 -5.38 -16.26 -8.70
CA ALA A 302 -5.53 -14.89 -8.21
C ALA A 302 -4.88 -14.66 -6.84
N ASP A 303 -4.74 -15.69 -6.01
CA ASP A 303 -4.07 -15.59 -4.71
C ASP A 303 -2.59 -15.25 -4.88
N TYR A 304 -2.03 -15.57 -6.05
CA TYR A 304 -0.62 -15.37 -6.38
C TYR A 304 -0.41 -14.28 -7.42
N ASP A 305 -1.38 -13.39 -7.63
CA ASP A 305 -1.28 -12.25 -8.55
C ASP A 305 -0.39 -11.12 -7.98
N TYR A 306 0.87 -11.43 -7.72
CA TYR A 306 1.91 -10.49 -7.32
C TYR A 306 3.26 -10.83 -7.97
N ALA A 307 4.08 -9.81 -8.17
CA ALA A 307 5.42 -9.96 -8.72
C ALA A 307 6.35 -8.88 -8.17
N VAL A 308 7.65 -9.20 -8.15
CA VAL A 308 8.71 -8.27 -7.74
C VAL A 308 9.62 -7.95 -8.92
N LEU A 309 9.87 -6.67 -9.12
CA LEU A 309 10.77 -6.16 -10.16
C LEU A 309 12.02 -5.56 -9.50
N GLU A 310 13.20 -6.09 -9.80
CA GLU A 310 14.48 -5.44 -9.46
C GLU A 310 14.82 -4.42 -10.55
N LEU A 311 15.08 -3.18 -10.15
CA LEU A 311 15.43 -2.07 -11.03
C LEU A 311 16.95 -1.99 -11.23
N LYS A 312 17.39 -1.68 -12.46
CA LYS A 312 18.82 -1.45 -12.76
C LYS A 312 19.45 -0.34 -11.92
N LYS A 313 18.66 0.66 -11.53
CA LYS A 313 19.15 1.84 -10.79
C LYS A 313 18.29 2.08 -9.56
N ALA A 314 18.96 2.36 -8.44
CA ALA A 314 18.30 2.75 -7.22
C ALA A 314 17.56 4.09 -7.39
N GLN A 315 16.33 4.15 -6.92
CA GLN A 315 15.50 5.34 -6.96
C GLN A 315 15.78 6.22 -5.75
N LYS A 316 16.01 7.51 -6.01
CA LYS A 316 16.26 8.53 -4.98
C LYS A 316 14.93 9.10 -4.44
N VAL A 317 14.01 8.24 -4.06
CA VAL A 317 12.73 8.56 -3.39
C VAL A 317 12.56 7.60 -2.21
N GLN A 318 11.70 7.95 -1.26
CA GLN A 318 11.32 7.03 -0.21
C GLN A 318 10.58 5.82 -0.81
N HIS A 319 10.66 4.70 -0.10
CA HIS A 319 9.95 3.45 -0.38
C HIS A 319 9.08 3.12 0.84
N MET A 320 8.17 2.17 0.68
CA MET A 320 7.29 1.71 1.76
C MET A 320 7.69 0.31 2.20
N GLU A 321 7.74 0.08 3.50
CA GLU A 321 7.98 -1.26 4.04
C GLU A 321 6.77 -2.16 3.85
N LEU A 322 6.98 -3.46 3.86
CA LEU A 322 5.92 -4.47 3.86
C LEU A 322 5.41 -4.67 5.30
N GLY A 323 4.14 -5.01 5.43
CA GLY A 323 3.49 -5.33 6.70
C GLY A 323 2.47 -6.44 6.52
N ILE A 324 2.16 -7.13 7.62
CA ILE A 324 1.20 -8.23 7.65
C ILE A 324 0.11 -7.87 8.64
N ILE A 325 -1.13 -8.14 8.26
CA ILE A 325 -2.31 -7.95 9.12
C ILE A 325 -3.20 -9.18 9.00
N ARG A 326 -3.54 -9.79 10.13
CA ARG A 326 -4.35 -11.01 10.19
C ARG A 326 -5.76 -10.80 9.64
N SER A 327 -6.37 -9.66 9.98
CA SER A 327 -7.69 -9.28 9.47
C SER A 327 -7.74 -7.77 9.30
N VAL A 328 -7.96 -7.29 8.07
CA VAL A 328 -8.11 -5.86 7.81
C VAL A 328 -9.47 -5.37 8.31
N ARG A 329 -10.46 -6.27 8.36
CA ARG A 329 -11.80 -5.96 8.88
C ARG A 329 -11.80 -5.55 10.35
N LYS A 330 -10.90 -6.14 11.15
CA LYS A 330 -10.70 -5.77 12.56
C LYS A 330 -10.01 -4.43 12.77
N LEU A 331 -9.38 -3.86 11.73
CA LEU A 331 -8.79 -2.54 11.85
C LEU A 331 -9.86 -1.45 11.99
N PRO A 332 -9.54 -0.32 12.64
CA PRO A 332 -10.41 0.84 12.71
C PRO A 332 -10.91 1.28 11.33
N ALA A 333 -12.24 1.32 11.18
CA ALA A 333 -12.95 1.62 9.93
C ALA A 333 -12.61 0.69 8.74
N SER A 334 -11.92 -0.44 8.99
CA SER A 334 -11.45 -1.41 7.99
C SER A 334 -10.76 -0.74 6.79
N ARG A 335 -10.10 0.39 7.04
CA ARG A 335 -9.74 1.35 5.99
C ARG A 335 -8.40 1.04 5.36
N ILE A 336 -8.40 0.96 4.03
CA ILE A 336 -7.21 0.80 3.19
C ILE A 336 -6.98 2.03 2.32
N HIS A 337 -5.74 2.18 1.87
CA HIS A 337 -5.31 3.29 1.03
C HIS A 337 -4.43 2.77 -0.11
N PHE A 338 -4.56 3.37 -1.29
CA PHE A 338 -3.58 3.18 -2.35
C PHE A 338 -3.58 4.36 -3.32
N SER A 339 -2.49 4.48 -4.08
CA SER A 339 -2.35 5.47 -5.15
C SER A 339 -1.84 4.78 -6.40
N GLY A 340 -2.32 5.22 -7.56
CA GLY A 340 -1.97 4.63 -8.84
C GLY A 340 -2.26 5.53 -10.01
N PHE A 341 -2.01 5.00 -11.20
CA PHE A 341 -2.07 5.72 -12.46
C PHE A 341 -3.14 5.13 -13.37
N ASP A 342 -4.38 5.49 -13.08
CA ASP A 342 -5.56 5.13 -13.86
C ASP A 342 -5.45 5.68 -15.29
N ASP A 343 -5.89 4.87 -16.26
CA ASP A 343 -5.77 5.17 -17.69
C ASP A 343 -6.75 6.27 -18.14
N ASP A 344 -7.85 6.48 -17.41
CA ASP A 344 -8.79 7.60 -17.64
C ASP A 344 -8.25 8.95 -17.13
N ARG A 345 -7.16 8.96 -16.36
CA ARG A 345 -6.51 10.17 -15.85
C ARG A 345 -5.01 10.19 -16.22
N PRO A 346 -4.65 10.16 -17.51
CA PRO A 346 -3.29 9.95 -17.98
C PRO A 346 -2.31 10.99 -17.43
N GLY A 347 -1.19 10.50 -16.90
CA GLY A 347 -0.11 11.34 -16.34
C GLY A 347 -0.41 11.94 -14.96
N ASN A 348 -1.60 11.72 -14.41
CA ASN A 348 -1.95 12.14 -13.06
C ASN A 348 -1.84 10.96 -12.09
N LEU A 349 -1.33 11.24 -10.88
CA LEU A 349 -1.43 10.29 -9.79
C LEU A 349 -2.80 10.42 -9.14
N VAL A 350 -3.45 9.29 -8.90
CA VAL A 350 -4.80 9.22 -8.35
C VAL A 350 -4.74 8.48 -7.02
N TYR A 351 -5.24 9.11 -5.97
CA TYR A 351 -5.30 8.55 -4.62
C TYR A 351 -6.74 8.18 -4.26
N ARG A 352 -6.88 7.10 -3.48
CA ARG A 352 -8.15 6.68 -2.91
C ARG A 352 -7.97 5.94 -1.59
N PHE A 353 -9.08 5.86 -0.88
CA PHE A 353 -9.24 5.06 0.31
C PHE A 353 -10.67 4.54 0.38
N CYS A 354 -10.85 3.34 0.89
CA CYS A 354 -12.16 2.74 1.13
C CYS A 354 -12.05 1.75 2.28
N SER A 355 -13.20 1.21 2.70
CA SER A 355 -13.25 0.11 3.65
C SER A 355 -13.24 -1.23 2.93
N VAL A 356 -12.56 -2.21 3.52
CA VAL A 356 -12.63 -3.61 3.07
C VAL A 356 -13.99 -4.19 3.47
N SER A 357 -14.72 -4.70 2.50
CA SER A 357 -16.05 -5.28 2.71
C SER A 357 -15.96 -6.71 3.18
N ASP A 358 -15.08 -7.50 2.55
CA ASP A 358 -14.80 -8.85 2.99
C ASP A 358 -13.35 -9.30 2.69
N GLU A 359 -12.92 -10.41 3.26
CA GLU A 359 -11.59 -11.00 3.02
C GLU A 359 -11.60 -12.53 3.10
N SER A 360 -10.82 -13.18 2.24
CA SER A 360 -10.36 -14.58 2.37
C SER A 360 -8.94 -14.59 2.94
N ASN A 361 -8.29 -15.76 3.04
CA ASN A 361 -6.90 -15.84 3.51
C ASN A 361 -5.94 -15.02 2.65
N ASP A 362 -6.17 -15.02 1.34
CA ASP A 362 -5.23 -14.49 0.36
C ASP A 362 -5.74 -13.27 -0.41
N LEU A 363 -7.05 -12.97 -0.34
CA LEU A 363 -7.68 -11.87 -1.06
C LEU A 363 -8.46 -10.94 -0.12
N MET A 364 -8.44 -9.63 -0.42
CA MET A 364 -9.32 -8.64 0.19
C MET A 364 -10.26 -8.07 -0.87
N TYR A 365 -11.55 -8.03 -0.53
CA TYR A 365 -12.66 -7.62 -1.39
C TYR A 365 -13.14 -6.25 -0.93
N GLN A 366 -13.09 -5.30 -1.85
CA GLN A 366 -13.23 -3.90 -1.52
C GLN A 366 -13.89 -3.12 -2.64
N GLN A 367 -14.25 -1.91 -2.26
CA GLN A 367 -15.15 -1.04 -2.98
C GLN A 367 -14.47 0.32 -3.25
N CYS A 368 -13.17 0.29 -3.53
CA CYS A 368 -12.41 1.46 -3.91
C CYS A 368 -12.55 1.68 -5.43
N ASP A 369 -13.01 2.86 -5.81
CA ASP A 369 -13.12 3.25 -7.21
C ASP A 369 -11.76 3.14 -7.93
N ALA A 370 -11.74 2.37 -9.01
CA ALA A 370 -10.56 2.17 -9.82
C ALA A 370 -10.93 2.06 -11.30
N LYS A 371 -9.95 2.38 -12.14
CA LYS A 371 -10.01 2.13 -13.58
C LYS A 371 -8.77 1.35 -14.01
N PRO A 372 -8.77 0.73 -15.21
CA PRO A 372 -7.58 0.11 -15.78
C PRO A 372 -6.34 0.99 -15.63
N GLY A 373 -5.19 0.36 -15.38
CA GLY A 373 -3.93 1.02 -15.09
C GLY A 373 -3.63 1.21 -13.59
N ALA A 374 -4.64 1.12 -12.72
CA ALA A 374 -4.44 1.09 -11.26
C ALA A 374 -3.89 -0.25 -10.75
N SER A 375 -4.05 -1.34 -11.53
CA SER A 375 -3.53 -2.68 -11.24
C SER A 375 -2.05 -2.67 -10.84
N GLY A 376 -1.72 -3.45 -9.81
CA GLY A 376 -0.41 -3.53 -9.19
C GLY A 376 -0.10 -2.44 -8.16
N ALA A 377 -1.03 -1.50 -7.89
CA ALA A 377 -0.84 -0.51 -6.83
C ALA A 377 -0.66 -1.15 -5.45
N GLY A 378 0.28 -0.63 -4.65
CA GLY A 378 0.46 -1.08 -3.27
C GLY A 378 -0.68 -0.61 -2.37
N VAL A 379 -1.41 -1.56 -1.79
CA VAL A 379 -2.43 -1.31 -0.77
C VAL A 379 -1.77 -1.23 0.59
N TYR A 380 -1.99 -0.14 1.31
CA TYR A 380 -1.33 0.11 2.59
C TYR A 380 -2.31 0.63 3.64
N VAL A 381 -1.92 0.44 4.91
CA VAL A 381 -2.60 1.03 6.07
C VAL A 381 -1.59 1.79 6.93
N ARG A 382 -2.07 2.51 7.95
CA ARG A 382 -1.25 3.31 8.84
C ARG A 382 -1.52 2.91 10.30
N LEU A 383 -0.57 2.24 10.93
CA LEU A 383 -0.61 1.85 12.35
C LEU A 383 0.61 2.40 13.11
N LYS A 384 0.58 2.38 14.43
CA LYS A 384 1.69 2.77 15.32
C LYS A 384 2.76 1.68 15.33
N GLU A 385 4.02 2.08 15.37
CA GLU A 385 5.12 1.14 15.63
C GLU A 385 5.04 0.64 17.10
N PRO A 386 5.27 -0.65 17.37
CA PRO A 386 5.23 -1.20 18.73
C PRO A 386 6.17 -0.46 19.67
N GLY A 387 5.67 -0.15 20.87
CA GLY A 387 6.44 0.59 21.89
C GLY A 387 6.81 2.03 21.49
N LYS A 388 6.29 2.56 20.38
CA LYS A 388 6.62 3.91 19.87
C LYS A 388 5.34 4.70 19.60
N ARG A 389 5.40 6.02 19.80
CA ARG A 389 4.32 6.94 19.42
C ARG A 389 4.30 7.29 17.92
N LYS A 390 5.12 6.60 17.12
CA LYS A 390 5.34 6.90 15.70
C LYS A 390 4.41 6.07 14.82
N TRP A 391 3.69 6.73 13.94
CA TRP A 391 2.84 6.08 12.94
C TRP A 391 3.64 5.73 11.70
N LYS A 392 3.40 4.54 11.15
CA LYS A 392 4.08 4.05 9.95
C LYS A 392 3.08 3.46 8.98
N ARG A 393 3.30 3.74 7.69
CA ARG A 393 2.56 3.11 6.61
C ARG A 393 3.36 1.93 6.10
N LYS A 394 2.73 0.76 6.02
CA LYS A 394 3.30 -0.45 5.42
C LYS A 394 2.32 -0.99 4.37
N VAL A 395 2.86 -1.52 3.28
CA VAL A 395 2.11 -2.22 2.23
C VAL A 395 1.66 -3.56 2.79
N ILE A 396 0.36 -3.84 2.72
CA ILE A 396 -0.26 -5.07 3.20
C ILE A 396 -0.90 -5.88 2.06
N GLY A 397 -0.87 -5.36 0.84
CA GLY A 397 -1.46 -6.01 -0.32
C GLY A 397 -1.11 -5.36 -1.66
N VAL A 398 -1.51 -6.04 -2.73
CA VAL A 398 -1.35 -5.59 -4.12
C VAL A 398 -2.71 -5.52 -4.77
N PHE A 399 -3.11 -4.33 -5.22
CA PHE A 399 -4.38 -4.15 -5.92
C PHE A 399 -4.34 -4.89 -7.26
N THR A 400 -5.29 -5.80 -7.51
CA THR A 400 -5.34 -6.55 -8.77
C THR A 400 -6.24 -5.85 -9.78
N GLY A 401 -7.49 -5.59 -9.44
CA GLY A 401 -8.46 -5.00 -10.36
C GLY A 401 -9.90 -5.37 -10.02
N HIS A 402 -10.78 -5.08 -10.96
CA HIS A 402 -12.20 -5.45 -10.90
C HIS A 402 -12.37 -6.95 -11.18
N GLN A 403 -13.28 -7.57 -10.43
CA GLN A 403 -13.60 -8.98 -10.52
C GLN A 403 -15.07 -9.24 -10.25
N TRP A 404 -15.66 -10.14 -11.05
CA TRP A 404 -16.97 -10.72 -10.78
C TRP A 404 -16.82 -11.92 -9.84
N VAL A 405 -17.49 -11.86 -8.70
CA VAL A 405 -17.37 -12.82 -7.59
C VAL A 405 -18.76 -13.37 -7.30
N GLN A 406 -18.91 -14.70 -7.21
CA GLN A 406 -20.16 -15.26 -6.71
C GLN A 406 -20.22 -15.14 -5.18
N VAL A 407 -21.33 -14.58 -4.69
CA VAL A 407 -21.63 -14.38 -3.27
C VAL A 407 -23.07 -14.86 -3.02
N ASN A 408 -23.23 -15.94 -2.25
CA ASN A 408 -24.51 -16.60 -1.95
C ASN A 408 -25.32 -16.94 -3.21
N GLY A 409 -24.64 -17.43 -4.26
CA GLY A 409 -25.25 -17.77 -5.55
C GLY A 409 -25.63 -16.56 -6.42
N GLN A 410 -25.28 -15.32 -6.02
CA GLN A 410 -25.45 -14.12 -6.84
C GLN A 410 -24.09 -13.59 -7.30
N GLN A 411 -23.98 -13.18 -8.56
CA GLN A 411 -22.78 -12.47 -9.01
C GLN A 411 -22.77 -11.05 -8.47
N GLN A 412 -21.63 -10.67 -7.89
CA GLN A 412 -21.38 -9.35 -7.36
C GLN A 412 -20.02 -8.85 -7.84
N ASP A 413 -19.96 -7.56 -8.16
CA ASP A 413 -18.77 -6.84 -8.57
C ASP A 413 -17.95 -6.41 -7.35
N TYR A 414 -16.65 -6.74 -7.37
CA TYR A 414 -15.69 -6.28 -6.37
C TYR A 414 -14.43 -5.78 -7.05
N ASN A 415 -13.78 -4.81 -6.41
CA ASN A 415 -12.36 -4.65 -6.63
C ASN A 415 -11.61 -5.55 -5.64
N VAL A 416 -10.59 -6.24 -6.13
CA VAL A 416 -9.84 -7.24 -5.36
C VAL A 416 -8.41 -6.77 -5.17
N ALA A 417 -7.80 -7.17 -4.06
CA ALA A 417 -6.37 -7.04 -3.86
C ALA A 417 -5.82 -8.31 -3.20
N VAL A 418 -4.62 -8.73 -3.62
CA VAL A 418 -3.89 -9.83 -3.00
C VAL A 418 -3.34 -9.38 -1.65
N ARG A 419 -3.61 -10.16 -0.61
CA ARG A 419 -3.09 -9.95 0.75
C ARG A 419 -1.65 -10.44 0.84
N ILE A 420 -0.83 -9.70 1.58
CA ILE A 420 0.50 -10.16 1.99
C ILE A 420 0.33 -11.02 3.24
N THR A 421 0.32 -12.33 3.04
CA THR A 421 0.35 -13.35 4.09
C THR A 421 1.79 -13.55 4.61
N PRO A 422 2.00 -14.25 5.75
CA PRO A 422 3.36 -14.52 6.26
C PRO A 422 4.29 -15.20 5.24
N VAL A 423 3.80 -16.19 4.50
CA VAL A 423 4.60 -16.89 3.48
C VAL A 423 4.91 -16.01 2.27
N LYS A 424 3.95 -15.19 1.82
CA LYS A 424 4.16 -14.21 0.76
C LYS A 424 5.14 -13.12 1.20
N PHE A 425 5.03 -12.64 2.43
CA PHE A 425 5.99 -11.70 3.00
C PHE A 425 7.40 -12.27 2.97
N ALA A 426 7.59 -13.50 3.47
CA ALA A 426 8.89 -14.15 3.51
C ALA A 426 9.51 -14.27 2.11
N GLN A 427 8.70 -14.66 1.12
CA GLN A 427 9.13 -14.77 -0.28
C GLN A 427 9.47 -13.40 -0.90
N ILE A 428 8.60 -12.40 -0.74
CA ILE A 428 8.85 -11.05 -1.28
C ILE A 428 10.09 -10.44 -0.62
N CYS A 429 10.23 -10.62 0.70
CA CYS A 429 11.37 -10.14 1.46
C CYS A 429 12.69 -10.79 1.00
N SER A 430 12.71 -12.11 0.79
CA SER A 430 13.90 -12.81 0.30
C SER A 430 14.31 -12.31 -1.10
N TRP A 431 13.35 -12.01 -1.97
CA TRP A 431 13.62 -11.39 -3.28
C TRP A 431 14.17 -9.97 -3.16
N VAL A 432 13.68 -9.17 -2.22
CA VAL A 432 14.11 -7.78 -2.00
C VAL A 432 15.51 -7.70 -1.40
N HIS A 433 15.83 -8.59 -0.46
CA HIS A 433 17.10 -8.58 0.27
C HIS A 433 18.17 -9.48 -0.38
N GLY A 434 17.75 -10.51 -1.11
CA GLY A 434 18.62 -11.57 -1.61
C GLY A 434 19.05 -12.57 -0.52
N ASP A 435 18.48 -12.46 0.68
CA ASP A 435 18.80 -13.28 1.85
C ASP A 435 17.55 -13.45 2.74
N SER A 436 17.11 -14.69 2.91
CA SER A 436 15.93 -15.07 3.70
C SER A 436 16.12 -14.82 5.21
N SER A 437 17.36 -14.80 5.71
CA SER A 437 17.64 -14.58 7.13
C SER A 437 17.23 -13.19 7.60
N MET A 438 17.22 -12.21 6.69
CA MET A 438 16.79 -10.83 6.96
C MET A 438 15.28 -10.68 7.16
N CYS A 439 14.50 -11.76 6.97
CA CYS A 439 13.04 -11.71 6.86
C CYS A 439 12.31 -12.29 8.07
N GLN A 440 13.02 -12.71 9.11
CA GLN A 440 12.44 -13.48 10.24
C GLN A 440 11.57 -12.67 11.20
N ASN A 441 11.69 -11.34 11.24
CA ASN A 441 10.98 -10.49 12.21
C ASN A 441 10.32 -9.30 11.51
N THR A 442 9.09 -8.95 11.89
CA THR A 442 8.30 -7.86 11.27
C THR A 442 7.70 -6.86 12.24
#